data_AF-A0A538B925-F1
#
_entry.id   AF-A0A538B925-F1
#
_cell.length_a   1.000
_cell.length_b   1.000
_cell.length_c   1.000
_cell.angle_alpha   90.00
_cell.angle_beta   90.00
_cell.angle_gamma   90.00
#
_symmetry.space_group_name_H-M   'P 1'
#
loop_
_entity.id
_entity.type
_entity.pdbx_description
1 polymer ?
#
loop_
_entity_poly.entity_id
_entity_poly.type
_entity_poly.pdbx_seq_one_letter_code
_entity_poly.pdbx_strand_id
1 'polypeptide(L)'
;MADERLAIEDSPVVTGDVGLLAEAARAVHGGRDLASKLSWVAEAARSLTSASFAAYVAAPTEGGGVQLVVGCPRYVVEEFASAAAALLFAGVAAGNTGVRVGDIREETRFRGLRPYAGFDEVVSYLAVPVLASDGSPYGALMLGHPDPDRFDERAQAAVTALTAHLGAALENLRTVNRLAELEATQREVVHQLQDAVRPVIPDVENAELGVYYLPAEPSAPTGGDLYDWVVLPDGALHLVVVDVVGKGVAATKDAMSVTHALRLLALDGCPMNRLVSRTDVLVSAQSPDLAATALIARYRPDDGTVELVGAGHPPALVV
;
A
#
# COMPACT_ATOMS: atom_id res chain seq x y z
N MET A 1 12.11 30.15 53.63
CA MET A 1 10.65 30.13 53.85
C MET A 1 9.98 30.22 52.50
N ALA A 2 8.96 29.38 52.27
CA ALA A 2 8.18 29.10 51.04
C ALA A 2 8.99 28.34 49.99
N ASP A 3 8.95 27.01 49.88
CA ASP A 3 7.86 26.01 49.71
C ASP A 3 7.16 26.11 48.34
N GLU A 4 7.75 25.42 47.38
CA GLU A 4 7.29 25.25 46.00
C GLU A 4 6.55 23.91 45.92
N ARG A 5 5.24 23.93 46.16
CA ARG A 5 4.36 22.77 45.96
C ARG A 5 3.96 22.70 44.48
N LEU A 6 4.60 21.77 43.78
CA LEU A 6 4.20 21.30 42.45
C LEU A 6 2.80 20.65 42.56
N ALA A 7 1.80 21.30 41.98
CA ALA A 7 0.48 20.71 41.81
C ALA A 7 0.59 19.62 40.73
N ILE A 8 0.34 18.37 41.14
CA ILE A 8 0.14 17.24 40.24
C ILE A 8 -1.25 17.44 39.63
N GLU A 9 -1.31 17.69 38.33
CA GLU A 9 -2.57 17.71 37.57
C GLU A 9 -3.18 16.30 37.59
N ASP A 10 -4.42 16.22 38.07
CA ASP A 10 -5.27 15.03 38.09
C ASP A 10 -5.45 14.45 36.68
N SER A 11 -5.06 13.19 36.52
CA SER A 11 -5.40 12.37 35.35
C SER A 11 -6.92 12.09 35.35
N PRO A 12 -7.65 12.25 34.23
CA PRO A 12 -9.10 12.05 34.23
C PRO A 12 -9.41 10.56 34.37
N VAL A 13 -9.97 10.18 35.51
CA VAL A 13 -10.57 8.88 35.75
C VAL A 13 -11.84 8.78 34.90
N VAL A 14 -11.80 8.02 33.80
CA VAL A 14 -12.97 7.74 32.96
C VAL A 14 -13.72 6.54 33.52
N THR A 15 -14.81 6.80 34.23
CA THR A 15 -15.71 5.79 34.80
C THR A 15 -16.82 5.41 33.81
N GLY A 16 -16.68 4.26 33.14
CA GLY A 16 -17.77 3.58 32.41
C GLY A 16 -17.32 2.74 31.20
N ASP A 17 -17.83 1.51 31.06
CA ASP A 17 -17.51 0.56 29.96
C ASP A 17 -17.59 1.17 28.55
N VAL A 18 -18.55 2.07 28.32
CA VAL A 18 -18.80 2.67 27.00
C VAL A 18 -17.71 3.68 26.62
N GLY A 19 -17.16 4.41 27.58
CA GLY A 19 -16.05 5.36 27.36
C GLY A 19 -14.77 4.64 26.97
N LEU A 20 -14.49 3.52 27.65
CA LEU A 20 -13.34 2.64 27.37
C LEU A 20 -13.45 1.98 25.99
N LEU A 21 -14.64 1.54 25.57
CA LEU A 21 -14.85 0.98 24.23
C LEU A 21 -14.74 2.03 23.11
N ALA A 22 -15.20 3.26 23.33
CA ALA A 22 -15.07 4.35 22.36
C ALA A 22 -13.62 4.85 22.23
N GLU A 23 -12.86 4.83 23.32
CA GLU A 23 -11.41 5.07 23.30
C GLU A 23 -10.69 3.91 22.61
N ALA A 24 -11.14 2.67 22.86
CA ALA A 24 -10.61 1.49 22.20
C ALA A 24 -10.78 1.49 20.69
N ALA A 25 -11.99 1.81 20.22
CA ALA A 25 -12.25 1.95 18.81
C ALA A 25 -11.35 3.03 18.17
N ARG A 26 -11.16 4.19 18.83
CA ARG A 26 -10.27 5.25 18.33
C ARG A 26 -8.79 4.84 18.30
N ALA A 27 -8.30 4.18 19.34
CA ALA A 27 -6.90 3.77 19.41
C ALA A 27 -6.57 2.66 18.40
N VAL A 28 -7.51 1.72 18.19
CA VAL A 28 -7.36 0.62 17.24
C VAL A 28 -7.52 1.07 15.79
N HIS A 29 -8.38 2.05 15.50
CA HIS A 29 -8.60 2.55 14.14
C HIS A 29 -7.73 3.77 13.76
N GLY A 30 -6.98 4.35 14.69
CA GLY A 30 -5.99 5.39 14.40
C GLY A 30 -4.82 4.91 13.51
N GLY A 31 -4.05 5.85 12.96
CA GLY A 31 -2.92 5.60 12.04
C GLY A 31 -1.67 4.97 12.68
N ARG A 32 -1.85 4.03 13.62
CA ARG A 32 -0.78 3.26 14.27
C ARG A 32 -0.38 2.07 13.40
N ASP A 33 0.87 1.64 13.49
CA ASP A 33 1.31 0.39 12.86
C ASP A 33 0.66 -0.85 13.54
N LEU A 34 0.85 -2.02 12.93
CA LEU A 34 0.30 -3.30 13.41
C LEU A 34 0.72 -3.62 14.84
N ALA A 35 2.02 -3.50 15.16
CA ALA A 35 2.54 -3.83 16.49
C ALA A 35 1.94 -2.91 17.57
N SER A 36 1.81 -1.62 17.26
CA SER A 36 1.17 -0.64 18.12
C SER A 36 -0.31 -0.95 18.37
N LYS A 37 -1.06 -1.40 17.35
CA LYS A 37 -2.48 -1.81 17.50
C LYS A 37 -2.60 -3.06 18.37
N LEU A 38 -1.77 -4.08 18.12
CA LEU A 38 -1.74 -5.31 18.91
C LEU A 38 -1.39 -5.02 20.38
N SER A 39 -0.33 -4.23 20.62
CA SER A 39 0.11 -3.85 21.96
C SER A 39 -0.99 -3.14 22.73
N TRP A 40 -1.68 -2.21 22.06
CA TRP A 40 -2.76 -1.47 22.68
C TRP A 40 -3.95 -2.36 23.04
N VAL A 41 -4.39 -3.23 22.12
CA VAL A 41 -5.52 -4.16 22.37
C VAL A 41 -5.21 -5.13 23.50
N ALA A 42 -3.99 -5.67 23.52
CA ALA A 42 -3.58 -6.60 24.57
C ALA A 42 -3.55 -5.93 25.94
N GLU A 43 -3.03 -4.71 26.04
CA GLU A 43 -2.99 -3.97 27.31
C GLU A 43 -4.37 -3.51 27.77
N ALA A 44 -5.24 -3.10 26.83
CA ALA A 44 -6.62 -2.76 27.12
C ALA A 44 -7.41 -3.96 27.64
N ALA A 45 -7.29 -5.12 26.98
CA ALA A 45 -7.92 -6.36 27.42
C ALA A 45 -7.40 -6.81 28.79
N ARG A 46 -6.08 -6.70 29.03
CA ARG A 46 -5.45 -7.01 30.33
C ARG A 46 -6.00 -6.12 31.43
N SER A 47 -6.08 -4.81 31.19
CA SER A 47 -6.58 -3.83 32.15
C SER A 47 -8.07 -4.02 32.45
N LEU A 48 -8.90 -4.21 31.43
CA LEU A 48 -10.36 -4.40 31.56
C LEU A 48 -10.73 -5.66 32.33
N THR A 49 -9.95 -6.74 32.18
CA THR A 49 -10.21 -8.04 32.81
C THR A 49 -9.38 -8.27 34.06
N SER A 50 -8.48 -7.35 34.40
CA SER A 50 -7.46 -7.54 35.44
C SER A 50 -6.63 -8.82 35.23
N ALA A 51 -6.38 -9.21 33.97
CA ALA A 51 -5.54 -10.36 33.68
C ALA A 51 -4.08 -10.10 34.10
N SER A 52 -3.36 -11.14 34.50
CA SER A 52 -1.94 -11.02 34.83
C SER A 52 -1.10 -10.82 33.56
N PHE A 53 -1.50 -11.47 32.46
CA PHE A 53 -0.89 -11.27 31.16
C PHE A 53 -1.94 -11.27 30.03
N ALA A 54 -1.55 -10.71 28.90
CA ALA A 54 -2.23 -10.92 27.63
C ALA A 54 -1.23 -11.29 26.53
N ALA A 55 -1.63 -12.15 25.59
CA ALA A 55 -0.81 -12.57 24.47
C ALA A 55 -1.63 -12.57 23.18
N TYR A 56 -1.04 -12.12 22.08
CA TYR A 56 -1.62 -12.29 20.76
C TYR A 56 -0.85 -13.37 20.00
N VAL A 57 -1.60 -14.36 19.51
CA VAL A 57 -1.10 -15.49 18.74
C VAL A 57 -1.64 -15.37 17.32
N ALA A 58 -0.76 -15.27 16.33
CA ALA A 58 -1.18 -15.21 14.93
C ALA A 58 -1.72 -16.58 14.47
N ALA A 59 -2.71 -16.56 13.58
CA ALA A 59 -3.18 -17.79 12.94
C ALA A 59 -2.07 -18.38 12.04
N PRO A 60 -2.07 -19.69 11.75
CA PRO A 60 -1.06 -20.31 10.88
C PRO A 60 -0.95 -19.66 9.49
N THR A 61 -2.07 -19.19 8.94
CA THR A 61 -2.15 -18.44 7.66
C THR A 61 -1.51 -17.06 7.73
N GLU A 62 -1.25 -16.56 8.93
CA GLU A 62 -0.68 -15.24 9.23
C GLU A 62 0.76 -15.33 9.76
N GLY A 63 1.46 -16.43 9.46
CA GLY A 63 2.82 -16.72 9.94
C GLY A 63 2.88 -17.46 11.27
N GLY A 64 1.75 -17.56 11.98
CA GLY A 64 1.64 -18.33 13.21
C GLY A 64 2.43 -17.79 14.41
N GLY A 65 2.35 -18.53 15.51
CA GLY A 65 3.14 -18.28 16.72
C GLY A 65 2.72 -17.05 17.52
N VAL A 66 3.38 -16.87 18.66
CA VAL A 66 3.13 -15.73 19.55
C VAL A 66 3.83 -14.50 18.99
N GLN A 67 3.08 -13.43 18.71
CA GLN A 67 3.63 -12.20 18.14
C GLN A 67 3.81 -11.12 19.20
N LEU A 68 3.03 -11.18 20.28
CA LEU A 68 3.04 -10.19 21.35
C LEU A 68 2.67 -10.85 22.68
N VAL A 69 3.36 -10.43 23.74
CA VAL A 69 3.00 -10.72 25.13
C VAL A 69 3.15 -9.45 25.95
N VAL A 70 2.18 -9.17 26.82
CA VAL A 70 2.21 -8.08 27.81
C VAL A 70 1.92 -8.64 29.20
N GLY A 71 2.53 -8.04 30.23
CA GLY A 71 2.37 -8.45 31.64
C GLY A 71 3.31 -9.57 32.10
N CYS A 72 3.98 -10.28 31.21
CA CYS A 72 5.02 -11.26 31.55
C CYS A 72 6.04 -11.48 30.40
N PRO A 73 7.20 -12.11 30.66
CA PRO A 73 8.14 -12.47 29.60
C PRO A 73 7.55 -13.50 28.62
N ARG A 74 7.80 -13.34 27.31
CA ARG A 74 7.25 -14.21 26.25
C ARG A 74 7.50 -15.71 26.48
N TYR A 75 8.74 -16.09 26.82
CA TYR A 75 9.16 -17.49 26.98
C TYR A 75 8.32 -18.25 28.03
N VAL A 76 7.63 -17.53 28.90
CA VAL A 76 6.82 -18.08 29.98
C VAL A 76 5.48 -18.61 29.48
N VAL A 77 4.88 -17.93 28.50
CA VAL A 77 3.52 -18.23 28.02
C VAL A 77 3.50 -18.75 26.60
N GLU A 78 4.63 -18.74 25.89
CA GLU A 78 4.69 -19.01 24.45
C GLU A 78 4.15 -20.39 24.06
N GLU A 79 4.60 -21.45 24.73
CA GLU A 79 4.16 -22.82 24.45
C GLU A 79 2.68 -23.01 24.76
N PHE A 80 2.25 -22.53 25.93
CA PHE A 80 0.87 -22.60 26.36
C PHE A 80 -0.07 -21.81 25.45
N ALA A 81 0.27 -20.56 25.14
CA ALA A 81 -0.55 -19.69 24.31
C ALA A 81 -0.69 -20.26 22.89
N SER A 82 0.40 -20.82 22.34
CA SER A 82 0.36 -21.47 21.03
C SER A 82 -0.59 -22.69 21.01
N ALA A 83 -0.52 -23.55 22.04
CA ALA A 83 -1.36 -24.73 22.14
C ALA A 83 -2.84 -24.39 22.33
N ALA A 84 -3.15 -23.44 23.21
CA ALA A 84 -4.52 -22.98 23.44
C ALA A 84 -5.10 -22.27 22.21
N ALA A 85 -4.32 -21.44 21.52
CA ALA A 85 -4.74 -20.81 20.27
C ALA A 85 -5.04 -21.85 19.18
N ALA A 86 -4.23 -22.91 19.05
CA ALA A 86 -4.48 -23.98 18.09
C ALA A 86 -5.83 -24.68 18.33
N LEU A 87 -6.17 -24.97 19.59
CA LEU A 87 -7.47 -25.54 19.96
C LEU A 87 -8.62 -24.57 19.65
N LEU A 88 -8.42 -23.27 19.91
CA LEU A 88 -9.40 -22.25 19.59
C LEU A 88 -9.65 -22.20 18.07
N PHE A 89 -8.58 -22.11 17.26
CA PHE A 89 -8.68 -22.04 15.80
C PHE A 89 -9.38 -23.26 15.20
N ALA A 90 -9.09 -24.46 15.72
CA ALA A 90 -9.81 -25.68 15.31
C ALA A 90 -11.32 -25.61 15.60
N GLY A 91 -11.71 -24.90 16.66
CA GLY A 91 -13.11 -24.68 17.03
C GLY A 91 -13.81 -23.52 16.32
N VAL A 92 -13.09 -22.60 15.69
CA VAL A 92 -13.69 -21.41 15.03
C VAL A 92 -14.68 -21.83 13.94
N ALA A 93 -14.35 -22.85 13.13
CA ALA A 93 -15.25 -23.37 12.10
C ALA A 93 -16.55 -23.97 12.66
N ALA A 94 -16.57 -24.35 13.94
CA ALA A 94 -17.75 -24.83 14.65
C ALA A 94 -18.56 -23.70 15.33
N GLY A 95 -18.23 -22.43 15.05
CA GLY A 95 -18.92 -21.26 15.61
C GLY A 95 -18.43 -20.83 16.99
N ASN A 96 -17.24 -21.29 17.42
CA ASN A 96 -16.70 -20.93 18.72
C ASN A 96 -16.26 -19.46 18.78
N THR A 97 -16.90 -18.66 19.64
CA THR A 97 -16.64 -17.21 19.80
C THR A 97 -15.64 -16.88 20.90
N GLY A 98 -15.18 -17.89 21.64
CA GLY A 98 -14.18 -17.76 22.69
C GLY A 98 -14.16 -18.97 23.61
N VAL A 99 -13.00 -19.30 24.14
CA VAL A 99 -12.81 -20.37 25.12
C VAL A 99 -12.49 -19.73 26.47
N ARG A 100 -13.35 -19.98 27.45
CA ARG A 100 -13.12 -19.66 28.85
C ARG A 100 -12.81 -20.95 29.61
N VAL A 101 -11.76 -20.92 30.41
CA VAL A 101 -11.43 -21.98 31.36
C VAL A 101 -11.29 -21.39 32.76
N GLY A 102 -12.13 -21.88 33.67
CA GLY A 102 -12.14 -21.49 35.08
C GLY A 102 -10.94 -22.03 35.84
N ASP A 103 -10.59 -23.30 35.61
CA ASP A 103 -9.39 -23.91 36.17
C ASP A 103 -8.79 -24.96 35.22
N ILE A 104 -7.60 -24.69 34.71
CA ILE A 104 -6.86 -25.57 33.78
C ILE A 104 -6.42 -26.88 34.44
N ARG A 105 -6.37 -26.93 35.78
CA ARG A 105 -5.99 -28.14 36.53
C ARG A 105 -7.07 -29.21 36.45
N GLU A 106 -8.31 -28.80 36.19
CA GLU A 106 -9.46 -29.68 35.99
C GLU A 106 -9.64 -30.12 34.52
N GLU A 107 -8.90 -29.50 33.59
CA GLU A 107 -9.05 -29.71 32.16
C GLU A 107 -8.12 -30.79 31.60
N THR A 108 -8.70 -31.89 31.12
CA THR A 108 -7.95 -32.99 30.50
C THR A 108 -7.18 -32.55 29.24
N ARG A 109 -7.69 -31.54 28.53
CA ARG A 109 -7.12 -30.98 27.30
C ARG A 109 -5.75 -30.33 27.50
N PHE A 110 -5.43 -29.93 28.74
CA PHE A 110 -4.22 -29.18 29.09
C PHE A 110 -3.38 -29.87 30.17
N ARG A 111 -3.60 -31.17 30.40
CA ARG A 111 -3.00 -31.93 31.52
C ARG A 111 -1.45 -31.94 31.55
N GLY A 112 -0.79 -31.56 30.45
CA GLY A 112 0.68 -31.42 30.34
C GLY A 112 1.19 -29.99 30.12
N LEU A 113 0.30 -29.00 29.98
CA LEU A 113 0.66 -27.60 29.78
C LEU A 113 0.46 -26.87 31.11
N ARG A 114 1.56 -26.49 31.76
CA ARG A 114 1.56 -25.75 33.03
C ARG A 114 2.33 -24.43 32.83
N PRO A 115 1.66 -23.36 32.34
CA PRO A 115 2.29 -22.06 32.22
C PRO A 115 2.61 -21.46 33.60
N TYR A 116 3.89 -21.33 33.92
CA TYR A 116 4.37 -20.69 35.15
C TYR A 116 4.68 -19.22 34.90
N ALA A 117 3.73 -18.30 35.16
CA ALA A 117 3.83 -16.87 34.87
C ALA A 117 4.85 -16.09 35.74
N GLY A 118 6.08 -16.56 35.92
CA GLY A 118 7.17 -15.88 36.63
C GLY A 118 6.95 -15.59 38.13
N PHE A 119 5.71 -15.65 38.61
CA PHE A 119 5.31 -15.30 39.97
C PHE A 119 4.18 -16.17 40.54
N ASP A 120 3.38 -16.89 39.73
CA ASP A 120 2.43 -17.92 40.18
C ASP A 120 1.98 -18.84 39.01
N GLU A 121 1.42 -20.02 39.30
CA GLU A 121 0.81 -20.93 38.31
C GLU A 121 -0.43 -20.24 37.69
N VAL A 122 -0.51 -20.13 36.36
CA VAL A 122 -1.72 -19.61 35.70
C VAL A 122 -2.76 -20.72 35.64
N VAL A 123 -3.90 -20.51 36.29
CA VAL A 123 -4.95 -21.53 36.41
C VAL A 123 -6.21 -21.17 35.64
N SER A 124 -6.55 -19.89 35.44
CA SER A 124 -7.69 -19.49 34.61
C SER A 124 -7.22 -18.75 33.37
N TYR A 125 -7.95 -18.94 32.26
CA TYR A 125 -7.66 -18.23 31.02
C TYR A 125 -8.90 -17.97 30.16
N LEU A 126 -8.77 -16.95 29.31
CA LEU A 126 -9.76 -16.57 28.30
C LEU A 126 -9.04 -16.40 26.97
N ALA A 127 -9.49 -17.12 25.94
CA ALA A 127 -8.96 -17.04 24.58
C ALA A 127 -10.09 -16.66 23.62
N VAL A 128 -9.93 -15.56 22.90
CA VAL A 128 -10.95 -15.02 21.98
C VAL A 128 -10.34 -14.82 20.61
N PRO A 129 -10.98 -15.30 19.53
CA PRO A 129 -10.43 -15.17 18.19
C PRO A 129 -10.55 -13.73 17.70
N VAL A 130 -9.57 -13.31 16.91
CA VAL A 130 -9.57 -12.11 16.09
C VAL A 130 -9.93 -12.55 14.69
N LEU A 131 -11.16 -12.27 14.26
CA LEU A 131 -11.71 -12.75 13.01
C LEU A 131 -11.70 -11.65 11.95
N ALA A 132 -11.51 -12.06 10.70
CA ALA A 132 -11.82 -11.27 9.52
C ALA A 132 -13.34 -11.20 9.29
N SER A 133 -13.78 -10.32 8.38
CA SER A 133 -15.17 -10.23 7.97
C SER A 133 -15.74 -11.53 7.39
N ASP A 134 -14.90 -12.37 6.78
CA ASP A 134 -15.26 -13.68 6.21
C ASP A 134 -15.28 -14.82 7.26
N GLY A 135 -14.98 -14.52 8.52
CA GLY A 135 -14.93 -15.48 9.62
C GLY A 135 -13.62 -16.26 9.73
N SER A 136 -12.64 -16.03 8.86
CA SER A 136 -11.31 -16.61 9.01
C SER A 136 -10.54 -15.97 10.19
N PRO A 137 -9.74 -16.74 10.95
CA PRO A 137 -8.97 -16.18 12.05
C PRO A 137 -7.72 -15.47 11.54
N TYR A 138 -7.55 -14.21 11.93
CA TYR A 138 -6.24 -13.55 11.87
C TYR A 138 -5.34 -13.96 13.03
N GLY A 139 -5.94 -14.27 14.18
CA GLY A 139 -5.23 -14.71 15.36
C GLY A 139 -6.14 -14.88 16.56
N ALA A 140 -5.56 -14.99 17.74
CA ALA A 140 -6.27 -15.12 19.00
C ALA A 140 -5.67 -14.19 20.04
N LEU A 141 -6.53 -13.49 20.79
CA LEU A 141 -6.13 -12.79 22.00
C LEU A 141 -6.35 -13.71 23.20
N MET A 142 -5.30 -13.90 23.98
CA MET A 142 -5.25 -14.77 25.13
C MET A 142 -4.98 -13.97 26.39
N LEU A 143 -5.69 -14.28 27.46
CA LEU A 143 -5.59 -13.67 28.78
C LEU A 143 -5.46 -14.78 29.81
N GLY A 144 -4.65 -14.57 30.85
CA GLY A 144 -4.53 -15.55 31.93
C GLY A 144 -4.32 -14.92 33.30
N HIS A 145 -4.70 -15.67 34.33
CA HIS A 145 -4.65 -15.25 35.73
C HIS A 145 -4.36 -16.44 36.68
N PRO A 146 -3.67 -16.22 37.81
CA PRO A 146 -3.35 -17.28 38.78
C PRO A 146 -4.53 -17.68 39.68
N ASP A 147 -5.54 -16.83 39.82
CA ASP A 147 -6.79 -17.19 40.51
C ASP A 147 -7.76 -17.95 39.58
N PRO A 148 -8.45 -19.00 40.07
CA PRO A 148 -9.48 -19.69 39.31
C PRO A 148 -10.70 -18.79 39.06
N ASP A 149 -11.46 -19.11 38.01
CA ASP A 149 -12.72 -18.46 37.63
C ASP A 149 -12.64 -16.92 37.48
N ARG A 150 -11.46 -16.39 37.12
CA ARG A 150 -11.24 -14.95 37.02
C ARG A 150 -12.03 -14.27 35.90
N PHE A 151 -12.24 -14.97 34.79
CA PHE A 151 -12.89 -14.43 33.60
C PHE A 151 -14.35 -14.85 33.57
N ASP A 152 -15.29 -13.91 33.62
CA ASP A 152 -16.72 -14.17 33.53
C ASP A 152 -17.26 -13.92 32.11
N GLU A 153 -18.59 -14.00 31.91
CA GLU A 153 -19.22 -13.74 30.61
C GLU A 153 -19.05 -12.29 30.16
N ARG A 154 -18.98 -11.36 31.12
CA ARG A 154 -18.80 -9.93 30.87
C ARG A 154 -17.38 -9.64 30.39
N ALA A 155 -16.37 -10.26 31.00
CA ALA A 155 -14.98 -10.23 30.55
C ALA A 155 -14.86 -10.78 29.12
N GLN A 156 -15.48 -11.95 28.86
CA GLN A 156 -15.50 -12.52 27.51
C GLN A 156 -16.15 -11.57 26.50
N ALA A 157 -17.33 -11.02 26.79
CA ALA A 157 -18.03 -10.10 25.88
C ALA A 157 -17.21 -8.83 25.60
N ALA A 158 -16.56 -8.25 26.62
CA ALA A 158 -15.70 -7.09 26.45
C ALA A 158 -14.49 -7.39 25.56
N VAL A 159 -13.86 -8.54 25.76
CA VAL A 159 -12.71 -8.97 24.96
C VAL A 159 -13.14 -9.29 23.52
N THR A 160 -14.30 -9.92 23.31
CA THR A 160 -14.88 -10.15 21.98
C THR A 160 -15.13 -8.84 21.24
N ALA A 161 -15.60 -7.80 21.92
CA ALA A 161 -15.75 -6.47 21.29
C ALA A 161 -14.39 -5.89 20.87
N LEU A 162 -13.36 -6.00 21.71
CA LEU A 162 -12.00 -5.56 21.38
C LEU A 162 -11.41 -6.34 20.19
N THR A 163 -11.55 -7.67 20.17
CA THR A 163 -11.03 -8.49 19.08
C THR A 163 -11.78 -8.25 17.77
N ALA A 164 -13.07 -7.92 17.82
CA ALA A 164 -13.83 -7.49 16.64
C ALA A 164 -13.28 -6.17 16.05
N HIS A 165 -13.00 -5.17 16.90
CA HIS A 165 -12.37 -3.93 16.44
C HIS A 165 -10.96 -4.17 15.88
N LEU A 166 -10.19 -5.05 16.51
CA LEU A 166 -8.88 -5.45 16.02
C LEU A 166 -8.98 -6.12 14.66
N GLY A 167 -9.90 -7.07 14.49
CA GLY A 167 -10.15 -7.75 13.21
C GLY A 167 -10.41 -6.77 12.07
N ALA A 168 -11.34 -5.83 12.28
CA ALA A 168 -11.62 -4.77 11.30
C ALA A 168 -10.40 -3.89 10.99
N ALA A 169 -9.59 -3.55 12.00
CA ALA A 169 -8.39 -2.75 11.78
C ALA A 169 -7.29 -3.50 11.03
N LEU A 170 -7.13 -4.81 11.26
CA LEU A 170 -6.22 -5.67 10.51
C LEU A 170 -6.64 -5.80 9.05
N GLU A 171 -7.94 -5.97 8.80
CA GLU A 171 -8.51 -6.04 7.46
C GLU A 171 -8.31 -4.73 6.68
N ASN A 172 -8.56 -3.59 7.34
CA ASN A 172 -8.30 -2.26 6.78
C ASN A 172 -6.82 -2.07 6.42
N LEU A 173 -5.90 -2.42 7.33
CA LEU A 173 -4.45 -2.32 7.08
C LEU A 173 -4.04 -3.15 5.86
N ARG A 174 -4.55 -4.38 5.72
CA ARG A 174 -4.27 -5.24 4.57
C ARG A 174 -4.80 -4.66 3.27
N THR A 175 -6.02 -4.15 3.30
CA THR A 175 -6.65 -3.54 2.14
C THR A 175 -5.83 -2.34 1.67
N VAL A 176 -5.42 -1.47 2.59
CA VAL A 176 -4.57 -0.32 2.28
C VAL A 176 -3.21 -0.76 1.71
N ASN A 177 -2.54 -1.72 2.34
CA ASN A 177 -1.24 -2.21 1.86
C ASN A 177 -1.35 -2.84 0.46
N ARG A 178 -2.39 -3.66 0.22
CA ARG A 178 -2.62 -4.29 -1.08
C ARG A 178 -2.91 -3.26 -2.18
N LEU A 179 -3.69 -2.22 -1.87
CA LEU A 179 -3.94 -1.13 -2.81
C LEU A 179 -2.63 -0.40 -3.15
N ALA A 180 -1.80 -0.11 -2.15
CA ALA A 180 -0.49 0.51 -2.36
C ALA A 180 0.45 -0.35 -3.22
N GLU A 181 0.49 -1.67 -3.00
CA GLU A 181 1.27 -2.61 -3.81
C GLU A 181 0.78 -2.68 -5.26
N LEU A 182 -0.54 -2.71 -5.47
CA LEU A 182 -1.13 -2.70 -6.80
C LEU A 182 -0.83 -1.40 -7.54
N GLU A 183 -0.96 -0.26 -6.89
CA GLU A 183 -0.60 1.04 -7.45
C GLU A 183 0.89 1.12 -7.81
N ALA A 184 1.77 0.62 -6.95
CA ALA A 184 3.20 0.58 -7.22
C ALA A 184 3.52 -0.30 -8.44
N THR A 185 2.90 -1.48 -8.53
CA THR A 185 3.06 -2.39 -9.67
C THR A 185 2.54 -1.77 -10.97
N GLN A 186 1.39 -1.10 -10.94
CA GLN A 186 0.85 -0.41 -12.10
C GLN A 186 1.77 0.72 -12.58
N ARG A 187 2.35 1.51 -11.67
CA ARG A 187 3.32 2.56 -12.01
C ARG A 187 4.56 1.98 -12.68
N GLU A 188 5.09 0.87 -12.16
CA GLU A 188 6.25 0.19 -12.74
C GLU A 188 5.97 -0.27 -14.17
N VAL A 189 4.82 -0.90 -14.43
CA VAL A 189 4.44 -1.34 -15.79
C VAL A 189 4.35 -0.16 -16.75
N VAL A 190 3.76 0.96 -16.32
CA VAL A 190 3.67 2.17 -17.15
C VAL A 190 5.05 2.73 -17.46
N HIS A 191 5.94 2.81 -16.47
CA HIS A 191 7.31 3.28 -16.66
C HIS A 191 8.08 2.39 -17.66
N GLN A 192 7.99 1.06 -17.52
CA GLN A 192 8.63 0.12 -18.43
C GLN A 192 8.13 0.25 -19.87
N LEU A 193 6.82 0.48 -20.06
CA LEU A 193 6.25 0.73 -21.39
C LEU A 193 6.78 2.03 -22.00
N GLN A 194 6.95 3.09 -21.20
CA GLN A 194 7.51 4.35 -21.67
C GLN A 194 8.97 4.23 -22.07
N ASP A 195 9.78 3.56 -21.24
CA ASP A 195 11.18 3.29 -21.56
C ASP A 195 11.32 2.45 -22.83
N ALA A 196 10.41 1.49 -23.06
CA ALA A 196 10.42 0.65 -24.26
C ALA A 196 10.08 1.41 -25.55
N VAL A 197 9.31 2.51 -25.46
CA VAL A 197 8.93 3.34 -26.62
C VAL A 197 9.91 4.50 -26.82
N ARG A 198 10.85 4.72 -25.91
CA ARG A 198 11.84 5.79 -26.00
C ARG A 198 12.77 5.56 -27.20
N PRO A 199 12.91 6.54 -28.12
CA PRO A 199 13.79 6.40 -29.26
C PRO A 199 15.26 6.37 -28.81
N VAL A 200 16.05 5.45 -29.37
CA VAL A 200 17.50 5.35 -29.12
C VAL A 200 18.16 6.57 -29.74
N ILE A 201 19.02 7.27 -28.99
CA ILE A 201 19.78 8.43 -29.49
C ILE A 201 20.65 7.99 -30.68
N PRO A 202 20.43 8.51 -31.90
CA PRO A 202 21.26 8.17 -33.05
C PRO A 202 22.61 8.89 -32.95
N ASP A 203 23.63 8.27 -33.51
CA ASP A 203 24.91 8.92 -33.77
C ASP A 203 24.79 9.71 -35.08
N VAL A 204 25.06 11.01 -35.03
CA VAL A 204 24.89 11.93 -36.15
C VAL A 204 26.11 12.85 -36.20
N GLU A 205 26.73 12.95 -37.38
CA GLU A 205 27.88 13.81 -37.57
C GLU A 205 27.53 15.27 -37.24
N ASN A 206 28.43 15.97 -36.54
CA ASN A 206 28.30 17.37 -36.15
C ASN A 206 27.06 17.70 -35.27
N ALA A 207 26.45 16.72 -34.61
CA ALA A 207 25.33 16.94 -33.69
C ALA A 207 25.44 16.11 -32.41
N GLU A 208 25.09 16.72 -31.28
CA GLU A 208 24.90 16.04 -29.99
C GLU A 208 23.42 16.13 -29.59
N LEU A 209 22.83 15.01 -29.17
CA LEU A 209 21.41 14.89 -28.87
C LEU A 209 21.20 14.56 -27.40
N GLY A 210 20.26 15.27 -26.78
CA GLY A 210 19.87 15.06 -25.40
C GLY A 210 18.39 15.33 -25.18
N VAL A 211 17.81 14.70 -24.16
CA VAL A 211 16.40 14.89 -23.78
C VAL A 211 16.27 15.07 -22.30
N TYR A 212 15.48 16.06 -21.94
CA TYR A 212 15.01 16.28 -20.59
C TYR A 212 13.47 16.39 -20.62
N TYR A 213 12.80 15.53 -19.86
CA TYR A 213 11.35 15.52 -19.72
C TYR A 213 11.00 15.56 -18.23
N LEU A 214 10.10 16.45 -17.85
CA LEU A 214 9.61 16.58 -16.48
C LEU A 214 8.08 16.48 -16.48
N PRO A 215 7.48 15.39 -15.99
CA PRO A 215 6.04 15.22 -15.96
C PRO A 215 5.38 16.19 -14.96
N ALA A 216 4.17 16.65 -15.29
CA ALA A 216 3.41 17.58 -14.44
C ALA A 216 2.90 16.94 -13.12
N GLU A 217 2.60 15.64 -13.12
CA GLU A 217 2.15 14.87 -11.95
C GLU A 217 2.98 13.59 -11.82
N PRO A 218 3.72 13.38 -10.72
CA PRO A 218 4.47 12.13 -10.48
C PRO A 218 3.57 10.88 -10.44
N SER A 219 2.28 11.05 -10.14
CA SER A 219 1.29 9.97 -10.04
C SER A 219 0.60 9.62 -11.37
N ALA A 220 0.79 10.43 -12.42
CA ALA A 220 0.23 10.20 -13.75
C ALA A 220 1.34 10.37 -14.80
N PRO A 221 2.32 9.43 -14.85
CA PRO A 221 3.51 9.58 -15.70
C PRO A 221 3.21 9.53 -17.20
N THR A 222 2.00 9.17 -17.63
CA THR A 222 1.58 9.11 -19.03
C THR A 222 1.14 10.48 -19.54
N GLY A 223 2.05 11.17 -20.21
CA GLY A 223 1.79 12.42 -20.91
C GLY A 223 1.27 12.23 -22.34
N GLY A 224 0.65 13.29 -22.87
CA GLY A 224 0.41 13.48 -24.31
C GLY A 224 1.66 13.95 -25.07
N ASP A 225 2.75 14.24 -24.35
CA ASP A 225 4.01 14.69 -24.92
C ASP A 225 4.87 13.49 -25.35
N LEU A 226 5.28 13.47 -26.61
CA LEU A 226 6.25 12.53 -27.15
C LEU A 226 7.28 13.25 -28.00
N TYR A 227 8.42 12.59 -28.17
CA TYR A 227 9.44 13.01 -29.11
C TYR A 227 9.95 11.80 -29.87
N ASP A 228 10.44 12.04 -31.08
CA ASP A 228 11.12 11.03 -31.88
C ASP A 228 12.24 11.67 -32.70
N TRP A 229 13.22 10.85 -33.05
CA TRP A 229 14.28 11.20 -33.97
C TRP A 229 14.62 10.01 -34.85
N VAL A 230 15.03 10.31 -36.08
CA VAL A 230 15.47 9.29 -37.02
C VAL A 230 16.45 9.90 -38.03
N VAL A 231 17.51 9.17 -38.33
CA VAL A 231 18.39 9.48 -39.45
C VAL A 231 17.71 8.99 -40.73
N LEU A 232 17.45 9.93 -41.64
CA LEU A 232 16.81 9.66 -42.92
C LEU A 232 17.80 8.99 -43.91
N PRO A 233 17.32 8.36 -44.99
CA PRO A 233 18.19 7.72 -45.98
C PRO A 233 19.21 8.65 -46.66
N ASP A 234 18.95 9.96 -46.65
CA ASP A 234 19.84 11.00 -47.17
C ASP A 234 20.86 11.51 -46.13
N GLY A 235 20.90 10.93 -44.92
CA GLY A 235 21.78 11.31 -43.83
C GLY A 235 21.27 12.47 -42.98
N ALA A 236 20.16 13.11 -43.36
CA ALA A 236 19.57 14.18 -42.55
C ALA A 236 18.94 13.62 -41.26
N LEU A 237 19.10 14.33 -40.15
CA LEU A 237 18.44 14.00 -38.90
C LEU A 237 17.04 14.65 -38.88
N HIS A 238 16.01 13.82 -38.78
CA HIS A 238 14.64 14.26 -38.55
C HIS A 238 14.33 14.19 -37.06
N LEU A 239 13.76 15.26 -36.51
CA LEU A 239 13.29 15.31 -35.12
C LEU A 239 11.85 15.78 -35.07
N VAL A 240 11.09 15.24 -34.12
CA VAL A 240 9.72 15.66 -33.85
C VAL A 240 9.46 15.72 -32.35
N VAL A 241 8.71 16.74 -31.95
CA VAL A 241 8.08 16.86 -30.63
C VAL A 241 6.59 16.98 -30.89
N VAL A 242 5.78 16.18 -30.20
CA VAL A 242 4.32 16.11 -30.35
C VAL A 242 3.69 16.25 -28.98
N ASP A 243 2.65 17.06 -28.87
CA ASP A 243 1.82 17.21 -27.67
C ASP A 243 0.35 17.04 -28.06
N VAL A 244 -0.36 16.16 -27.36
CA VAL A 244 -1.77 15.83 -27.61
C VAL A 244 -2.64 16.26 -26.45
N VAL A 245 -3.83 16.79 -26.76
CA VAL A 245 -4.82 17.15 -25.75
C VAL A 245 -5.25 15.93 -24.96
N GLY A 246 -4.99 15.95 -23.65
CA GLY A 246 -5.45 14.93 -22.71
C GLY A 246 -4.31 14.37 -21.84
N LYS A 247 -4.62 13.33 -21.07
CA LYS A 247 -3.64 12.59 -20.28
C LYS A 247 -3.97 11.11 -20.22
N GLY A 248 -2.98 10.28 -19.90
CA GLY A 248 -3.17 8.84 -19.80
C GLY A 248 -2.96 8.09 -21.12
N VAL A 249 -3.26 6.79 -21.09
CA VAL A 249 -2.96 5.83 -22.17
C VAL A 249 -3.57 6.23 -23.52
N ALA A 250 -4.77 6.84 -23.52
CA ALA A 250 -5.41 7.30 -24.76
C ALA A 250 -4.62 8.43 -25.43
N ALA A 251 -4.19 9.43 -24.66
CA ALA A 251 -3.37 10.53 -25.17
C ALA A 251 -2.00 10.03 -25.66
N THR A 252 -1.38 9.07 -24.95
CA THR A 252 -0.13 8.45 -25.40
C THR A 252 -0.31 7.69 -26.72
N LYS A 253 -1.39 6.93 -26.90
CA LYS A 253 -1.71 6.25 -28.17
C LYS A 253 -1.83 7.25 -29.32
N ASP A 254 -2.53 8.36 -29.08
CA ASP A 254 -2.76 9.40 -30.07
C ASP A 254 -1.45 10.11 -30.44
N ALA A 255 -0.63 10.45 -29.44
CA ALA A 255 0.71 11.02 -29.64
C ALA A 255 1.61 10.07 -30.44
N MET A 256 1.58 8.76 -30.14
CA MET A 256 2.32 7.73 -30.90
C MET A 256 1.84 7.66 -32.36
N SER A 257 0.53 7.80 -32.59
CA SER A 257 -0.04 7.75 -33.94
C SER A 257 0.45 8.92 -34.80
N VAL A 258 0.46 10.14 -34.24
CA VAL A 258 1.00 11.34 -34.91
C VAL A 258 2.51 11.19 -35.13
N THR A 259 3.24 10.79 -34.09
CA THR A 259 4.71 10.62 -34.14
C THR A 259 5.13 9.61 -35.21
N HIS A 260 4.51 8.43 -35.25
CA HIS A 260 4.80 7.42 -36.26
C HIS A 260 4.39 7.85 -37.68
N ALA A 261 3.28 8.55 -37.84
CA ALA A 261 2.88 9.08 -39.15
C ALA A 261 3.91 10.07 -39.69
N LEU A 262 4.40 11.00 -38.84
CA LEU A 262 5.48 11.93 -39.19
C LEU A 262 6.76 11.17 -39.56
N ARG A 263 7.19 10.23 -38.71
CA ARG A 263 8.39 9.40 -38.94
C ARG A 263 8.33 8.66 -40.27
N LEU A 264 7.23 7.97 -40.54
CA LEU A 264 7.06 7.18 -41.76
C LEU A 264 7.03 8.06 -43.02
N LEU A 265 6.32 9.18 -42.98
CA LEU A 265 6.30 10.13 -44.10
C LEU A 265 7.69 10.74 -44.34
N ALA A 266 8.45 11.04 -43.29
CA ALA A 266 9.81 11.55 -43.43
C ALA A 266 10.75 10.51 -44.06
N LEU A 267 10.66 9.24 -43.62
CA LEU A 267 11.41 8.12 -44.20
C LEU A 267 11.05 7.85 -45.68
N ASP A 268 9.78 8.06 -46.05
CA ASP A 268 9.30 7.98 -47.44
C ASP A 268 9.71 9.19 -48.31
N GLY A 269 10.53 10.10 -47.77
CA GLY A 269 11.04 11.27 -48.49
C GLY A 269 10.01 12.39 -48.66
N CYS A 270 8.96 12.43 -47.82
CA CYS A 270 7.98 13.52 -47.87
C CYS A 270 8.67 14.88 -47.57
N PRO A 271 8.43 15.91 -48.40
CA PRO A 271 9.02 17.22 -48.18
C PRO A 271 8.41 17.90 -46.95
N MET A 272 9.23 18.70 -46.25
CA MET A 272 8.87 19.35 -44.98
C MET A 272 7.56 20.15 -45.07
N ASN A 273 7.34 20.88 -46.17
CA ASN A 273 6.14 21.69 -46.39
C ASN A 273 4.84 20.89 -46.56
N ARG A 274 4.92 19.56 -46.72
CA ARG A 274 3.75 18.67 -46.85
C ARG A 274 3.56 17.76 -45.64
N LEU A 275 4.58 17.56 -44.80
CA LEU A 275 4.55 16.62 -43.67
C LEU A 275 3.30 16.80 -42.80
N VAL A 276 3.03 18.03 -42.36
CA VAL A 276 1.88 18.32 -41.48
C VAL A 276 0.56 17.97 -42.18
N SER A 277 0.34 18.48 -43.40
CA SER A 277 -0.90 18.21 -44.14
C SER A 277 -1.12 16.73 -44.48
N ARG A 278 -0.05 15.97 -44.79
CA ARG A 278 -0.17 14.53 -45.04
C ARG A 278 -0.39 13.75 -43.75
N THR A 279 0.24 14.16 -42.66
CA THR A 279 0.03 13.58 -41.33
C THR A 279 -1.41 13.78 -40.90
N ASP A 280 -1.94 14.99 -41.04
CA ASP A 280 -3.32 15.34 -40.72
C ASP A 280 -4.33 14.43 -41.44
N VAL A 281 -4.15 14.20 -42.74
CA VAL A 281 -4.99 13.27 -43.52
C VAL A 281 -4.91 11.83 -42.97
N LEU A 282 -3.71 11.32 -42.68
CA LEU A 282 -3.52 9.95 -42.19
C LEU A 282 -4.07 9.73 -40.78
N VAL A 283 -3.89 10.72 -39.91
CA VAL A 283 -4.32 10.66 -38.50
C VAL A 283 -5.84 10.87 -38.42
N SER A 284 -6.39 11.86 -39.12
CA SER A 284 -7.83 12.13 -39.14
C SER A 284 -8.66 10.97 -39.72
N ALA A 285 -8.08 10.18 -40.63
CA ALA A 285 -8.74 8.98 -41.15
C ALA A 285 -8.94 7.89 -40.09
N GLN A 286 -8.11 7.86 -39.05
CA GLN A 286 -8.14 6.88 -37.96
C GLN A 286 -8.82 7.43 -36.70
N SER A 287 -8.57 8.70 -36.39
CA SER A 287 -9.04 9.40 -35.20
C SER A 287 -9.47 10.83 -35.59
N PRO A 288 -10.74 11.04 -35.99
CA PRO A 288 -11.22 12.35 -36.47
C PRO A 288 -11.21 13.45 -35.41
N ASP A 289 -11.34 13.08 -34.14
CA ASP A 289 -11.43 14.02 -33.01
C ASP A 289 -10.06 14.30 -32.36
N LEU A 290 -8.97 13.72 -32.89
CA LEU A 290 -7.63 13.87 -32.33
C LEU A 290 -7.11 15.28 -32.61
N ALA A 291 -6.73 15.98 -31.55
CA ALA A 291 -6.09 17.28 -31.62
C ALA A 291 -4.67 17.21 -31.04
N ALA A 292 -3.68 17.54 -31.86
CA ALA A 292 -2.27 17.53 -31.49
C ALA A 292 -1.56 18.77 -32.00
N THR A 293 -0.52 19.19 -31.28
CA THR A 293 0.48 20.14 -31.76
C THR A 293 1.79 19.41 -32.04
N ALA A 294 2.56 19.88 -33.02
CA ALA A 294 3.88 19.30 -33.28
C ALA A 294 4.92 20.36 -33.69
N LEU A 295 6.16 20.11 -33.31
CA LEU A 295 7.34 20.82 -33.81
C LEU A 295 8.22 19.79 -34.53
N ILE A 296 8.56 20.09 -35.78
CA ILE A 296 9.32 19.20 -36.66
C ILE A 296 10.60 19.91 -37.05
N ALA A 297 11.73 19.22 -36.95
CA ALA A 297 13.03 19.70 -37.41
C ALA A 297 13.67 18.73 -38.40
N ARG A 298 14.42 19.26 -39.36
CA ARG A 298 15.29 18.49 -40.25
C ARG A 298 16.66 19.15 -40.29
N TYR A 299 17.66 18.48 -39.72
CA TYR A 299 19.05 18.91 -39.69
C TYR A 299 19.84 18.18 -40.77
N ARG A 300 20.62 18.92 -41.58
CA ARG A 300 21.58 18.37 -42.54
C ARG A 300 23.00 18.51 -41.99
N PRO A 301 23.71 17.38 -41.75
CA PRO A 301 25.10 17.42 -41.27
C PRO A 301 26.08 18.09 -42.25
N ASP A 302 25.82 18.00 -43.56
CA ASP A 302 26.73 18.45 -44.62
C ASP A 302 27.00 19.96 -44.58
N ASP A 303 25.97 20.76 -44.32
CA ASP A 303 26.02 22.22 -44.34
C ASP A 303 25.55 22.87 -43.03
N GLY A 304 25.15 22.06 -42.05
CA GLY A 304 24.66 22.50 -40.75
C GLY A 304 23.28 23.15 -40.80
N THR A 305 22.53 23.01 -41.90
CA THR A 305 21.22 23.66 -42.03
C THR A 305 20.14 22.95 -41.22
N VAL A 306 19.26 23.73 -40.59
CA VAL A 306 18.07 23.23 -39.87
C VAL A 306 16.82 23.83 -40.49
N GLU A 307 15.92 22.98 -40.98
CA GLU A 307 14.58 23.36 -41.40
C GLU A 307 13.59 23.07 -40.27
N LEU A 308 12.78 24.07 -39.88
CA LEU A 308 11.77 23.94 -38.84
C LEU A 308 10.35 24.07 -39.42
N VAL A 309 9.44 23.22 -38.97
CA VAL A 309 8.00 23.31 -39.27
C VAL A 309 7.23 23.22 -37.96
N GLY A 310 6.45 24.25 -37.67
CA GLY A 310 5.52 24.27 -36.54
C GLY A 310 4.10 23.92 -37.00
N ALA A 311 3.46 23.01 -36.26
CA ALA A 311 2.05 22.65 -36.39
C ALA A 311 1.32 23.02 -35.09
N GLY A 312 1.18 24.32 -34.81
CA GLY A 312 0.52 24.82 -33.61
C GLY A 312 1.33 24.71 -32.31
N HIS A 313 2.52 24.11 -32.34
CA HIS A 313 3.41 24.00 -31.18
C HIS A 313 4.19 25.30 -30.94
N PRO A 314 4.59 25.63 -29.69
CA PRO A 314 5.47 26.76 -29.42
C PRO A 314 6.75 26.74 -30.29
N PRO A 315 7.26 27.91 -30.70
CA PRO A 315 8.43 27.98 -31.57
C PRO A 315 9.68 27.44 -30.88
N ALA A 316 10.59 26.85 -31.66
CA ALA A 316 11.88 26.39 -31.18
C ALA A 316 12.75 27.58 -30.73
N LEU A 317 13.56 27.36 -29.69
CA LEU A 317 14.65 28.27 -29.34
C LEU A 317 15.89 27.89 -30.15
N VAL A 318 16.48 28.87 -30.85
CA VAL A 318 17.76 28.74 -31.55
C VAL A 318 18.73 29.73 -30.90
N VAL A 319 19.90 29.24 -30.48
CA VAL A 319 20.92 30.01 -29.73
C VAL A 319 22.20 30.11 -30.56
#